data_AF-A0A7V7DQB6-F1
#
_entry.id   AF-A0A7V7DQB6-F1
#
_cell.length_a   1.000
_cell.length_b   1.000
_cell.length_c   1.000
_cell.angle_alpha   90.00
_cell.angle_beta   90.00
_cell.angle_gamma   90.00
#
_symmetry.space_group_name_H-M   'P 1'
#
loop_
_entity.id
_entity.type
_entity.pdbx_description
1 polymer ?
#
loop_
_entity_poly.entity_id
_entity_poly.type
_entity_poly.pdbx_seq_one_letter_code
_entity_poly.pdbx_strand_id
1 'polypeptide(L)'
;MGVTTTEPTLGFFFSFAELYQSEGLSKLDRLFLDQVRDADPGLAARLAEARANPPEKSRDQADLLIALAPHLDDFMAALFNLRGEMQTLASRQDALAPLWACKRLFVQRRAMKALRADEAEAVDGEALARDLSTLLGPSWDELTFARQVMRWLDDEPANGAALTLAARYAAWALMSSAGRKRHQDGHLFKAPAKHDPLQLVGQRVVAENGLSFFDYPPERLRRREGFALTDPGCDLAGALDEIHYCILCHHQGKDSCSKGARDKASGGFAKNALGTVQAGCPLEERIS
;
A
#
# COMPACT_ATOMS: atom_id res chain seq x y z
N MET A 1 -6.13 -38.32 -27.19
CA MET A 1 -4.72 -38.10 -26.83
C MET A 1 -4.71 -37.65 -25.39
N GLY A 2 -4.37 -38.55 -24.46
CA GLY A 2 -4.25 -38.19 -23.05
C GLY A 2 -3.09 -37.22 -22.91
N VAL A 3 -3.35 -36.01 -22.43
CA VAL A 3 -2.29 -35.13 -21.94
C VAL A 3 -1.69 -35.86 -20.75
N THR A 4 -0.50 -36.43 -20.90
CA THR A 4 0.32 -36.83 -19.76
C THR A 4 0.70 -35.54 -19.06
N THR A 5 -0.10 -35.14 -18.08
CA THR A 5 0.26 -34.11 -17.11
C THR A 5 1.43 -34.65 -16.31
N THR A 6 2.65 -34.35 -16.75
CA THR A 6 3.82 -34.47 -15.88
C THR A 6 3.60 -33.51 -14.73
N GLU A 7 3.45 -34.04 -13.51
CA GLU A 7 3.36 -33.21 -12.32
C GLU A 7 4.59 -32.30 -12.25
N PRO A 8 4.42 -31.00 -11.98
CA PRO A 8 5.56 -30.10 -11.87
C PRO A 8 6.48 -30.58 -10.75
N THR A 9 7.78 -30.66 -11.00
CA THR A 9 8.74 -30.94 -9.94
C THR A 9 8.94 -29.68 -9.10
N LEU A 10 8.78 -29.81 -7.79
CA LEU A 10 8.99 -28.74 -6.83
C LEU A 10 10.49 -28.60 -6.51
N GLY A 11 10.86 -27.48 -5.91
CA GLY A 11 12.18 -27.30 -5.30
C GLY A 11 12.49 -28.38 -4.26
N PHE A 12 13.76 -28.51 -3.88
CA PHE A 12 14.22 -29.55 -2.93
C PHE A 12 13.92 -30.99 -3.36
N PHE A 13 13.70 -31.22 -4.66
CA PHE A 13 13.32 -32.52 -5.23
C PHE A 13 12.03 -33.09 -4.62
N PHE A 14 11.06 -32.23 -4.32
CA PHE A 14 9.72 -32.63 -3.87
C PHE A 14 8.80 -32.95 -5.05
N SER A 15 7.93 -33.94 -4.86
CA SER A 15 6.74 -34.15 -5.67
C SER A 15 5.52 -33.44 -5.09
N PHE A 16 4.52 -33.14 -5.92
CA PHE A 16 3.24 -32.63 -5.43
C PHE A 16 2.52 -33.63 -4.53
N ALA A 17 2.59 -34.92 -4.85
CA ALA A 17 2.00 -35.99 -4.03
C ALA A 17 2.53 -36.00 -2.59
N GLU A 18 3.81 -35.69 -2.37
CA GLU A 18 4.39 -35.59 -1.02
C GLU A 18 3.76 -34.46 -0.18
N LEU A 19 3.24 -33.38 -0.79
CA LEU A 19 2.58 -32.30 -0.05
C LEU A 19 1.25 -32.75 0.59
N TYR A 20 0.67 -33.85 0.11
CA TYR A 20 -0.56 -34.43 0.66
C TYR A 20 -0.30 -35.57 1.66
N GLN A 21 0.97 -35.83 2.00
CA GLN A 21 1.38 -36.90 2.90
C GLN A 21 2.04 -36.35 4.15
N SER A 22 1.76 -36.95 5.32
CA SER A 22 2.31 -36.53 6.61
C SER A 22 3.84 -36.58 6.63
N GLU A 23 4.42 -37.61 6.01
CA GLU A 23 5.86 -37.82 5.89
C GLU A 23 6.51 -36.71 5.04
N GLY A 24 5.85 -36.32 3.95
CA GLY A 24 6.28 -35.23 3.09
C GLY A 24 6.24 -33.89 3.81
N LEU A 25 5.14 -33.59 4.52
CA LEU A 25 5.04 -32.39 5.35
C LEU A 25 6.10 -32.35 6.47
N SER A 26 6.38 -33.47 7.11
CA SER A 26 7.43 -33.58 8.14
C SER A 26 8.84 -33.40 7.57
N LYS A 27 9.08 -33.82 6.33
CA LYS A 27 10.33 -33.55 5.60
C LYS A 27 10.43 -32.06 5.22
N LEU A 28 9.35 -31.45 4.75
CA LEU A 28 9.30 -30.04 4.38
C LEU A 28 9.55 -29.14 5.61
N ASP A 29 8.94 -29.49 6.75
CA ASP A 29 9.15 -28.78 8.01
C ASP A 29 10.61 -28.79 8.45
N ARG A 30 11.27 -29.95 8.36
CA ARG A 30 12.71 -30.06 8.67
C ARG A 30 13.56 -29.18 7.77
N LEU A 31 13.30 -29.19 6.46
CA LEU A 31 14.01 -28.33 5.50
C LEU A 31 13.84 -26.84 5.84
N PHE A 32 12.62 -26.42 6.19
CA PHE A 32 12.36 -25.05 6.60
C PHE A 32 13.10 -24.70 7.89
N LEU A 33 13.04 -25.56 8.91
CA LEU A 33 13.74 -25.35 10.18
C LEU A 33 15.26 -25.28 10.01
N ASP A 34 15.83 -26.10 9.12
CA ASP A 34 17.26 -26.06 8.81
C ASP A 34 17.62 -24.74 8.10
N GLN A 35 16.83 -24.29 7.13
CA GLN A 35 17.03 -22.99 6.49
C GLN A 35 16.96 -21.81 7.48
N VAL A 36 15.99 -21.81 8.38
CA VAL A 36 15.89 -20.76 9.42
C VAL A 36 17.09 -20.83 10.35
N ARG A 37 17.53 -22.04 10.76
CA ARG A 37 18.68 -22.22 11.65
C ARG A 37 19.99 -21.75 11.02
N ASP A 38 20.18 -22.02 9.73
CA ASP A 38 21.37 -21.61 8.99
C ASP A 38 21.45 -20.08 8.84
N ALA A 39 20.30 -19.41 8.70
CA ALA A 39 20.23 -17.96 8.57
C ALA A 39 20.25 -17.23 9.93
N ASP A 40 19.49 -17.71 10.90
CA ASP A 40 19.36 -17.14 12.26
C ASP A 40 19.09 -18.25 13.29
N PRO A 41 20.14 -18.76 13.96
CA PRO A 41 20.01 -19.77 15.01
C PRO A 41 19.13 -19.33 16.19
N GLY A 42 19.12 -18.03 16.51
CA GLY A 42 18.31 -17.46 17.60
C GLY A 42 16.82 -17.48 17.26
N LEU A 43 16.48 -17.13 16.02
CA LEU A 43 15.11 -17.22 15.52
C LEU A 43 14.63 -18.68 15.46
N ALA A 44 15.49 -19.61 15.03
CA ALA A 44 15.17 -21.04 15.03
C ALA A 44 14.87 -21.57 16.45
N ALA A 45 15.65 -21.15 17.46
CA ALA A 45 15.40 -21.50 18.85
C ALA A 45 14.05 -20.95 19.35
N ARG A 46 13.74 -19.68 19.04
CA ARG A 46 12.44 -19.05 19.37
C ARG A 46 11.26 -19.76 18.71
N LEU A 47 11.40 -20.18 17.45
CA LEU A 47 10.38 -20.96 16.75
C LEU A 47 10.18 -22.33 17.39
N ALA A 48 11.27 -23.03 17.76
CA ALA A 48 11.18 -24.31 18.43
C ALA A 48 10.48 -24.21 19.80
N GLU A 49 10.84 -23.18 20.60
CA GLU A 49 10.19 -22.89 21.87
C GLU A 49 8.70 -22.58 21.68
N ALA A 50 8.34 -21.73 20.71
CA ALA A 50 6.96 -21.39 20.43
C ALA A 50 6.13 -22.58 19.92
N ARG A 51 6.74 -23.56 19.25
CA ARG A 51 6.04 -24.80 18.85
C ARG A 51 5.79 -25.74 20.03
N ALA A 52 6.75 -25.82 20.96
CA ALA A 52 6.61 -26.62 22.17
C ALA A 52 5.62 -25.98 23.17
N ASN A 53 5.65 -24.65 23.26
CA ASN A 53 4.81 -23.84 24.13
C ASN A 53 4.16 -22.71 23.30
N PRO A 54 3.05 -23.01 22.59
CA PRO A 54 2.36 -22.02 21.77
C PRO A 54 2.02 -20.76 22.59
N PRO A 55 2.55 -19.58 22.23
CA PRO A 55 2.15 -18.36 22.90
C PRO A 55 0.68 -18.11 22.63
N GLU A 56 -0.05 -17.59 23.62
CA GLU A 56 -1.36 -16.97 23.39
C GLU A 56 -1.22 -15.84 22.35
N LYS A 57 -2.33 -15.29 21.85
CA LYS A 57 -2.35 -14.13 20.93
C LYS A 57 -1.67 -12.90 21.56
N SER A 58 -0.34 -12.91 21.61
CA SER A 58 0.54 -12.01 22.37
C SER A 58 1.42 -11.22 21.43
N ARG A 59 1.99 -10.11 21.91
CA ARG A 59 2.92 -9.31 21.11
C ARG A 59 4.09 -10.15 20.61
N ASP A 60 4.64 -11.00 21.48
CA ASP A 60 5.78 -11.87 21.17
C ASP A 60 5.47 -12.84 20.02
N GLN A 61 4.23 -13.34 19.92
CA GLN A 61 3.79 -14.13 18.78
C GLN A 61 3.79 -13.33 17.47
N ALA A 62 3.35 -12.06 17.48
CA ALA A 62 3.41 -11.22 16.27
C ALA A 62 4.87 -10.97 15.88
N ASP A 63 5.69 -10.57 16.85
CA ASP A 63 7.09 -10.25 16.62
C ASP A 63 7.85 -11.48 16.09
N LEU A 64 7.49 -12.69 16.53
CA LEU A 64 8.00 -13.94 15.97
C LEU A 64 7.52 -14.18 14.54
N LEU A 65 6.22 -14.04 14.25
CA LEU A 65 5.68 -14.23 12.90
C LEU A 65 6.26 -13.23 11.89
N ILE A 66 6.42 -11.96 12.29
CA ILE A 66 7.04 -10.92 11.47
C ILE A 66 8.51 -11.27 11.19
N ALA A 67 9.25 -11.74 12.20
CA ALA A 67 10.63 -12.16 12.01
C ALA A 67 10.77 -13.38 11.10
N LEU A 68 9.80 -14.32 11.15
CA LEU A 68 9.79 -15.52 10.30
C LEU A 68 9.33 -15.25 8.86
N ALA A 69 8.54 -14.20 8.63
CA ALA A 69 7.90 -13.95 7.34
C ALA A 69 8.88 -13.90 6.15
N PRO A 70 10.03 -13.19 6.20
CA PRO A 70 10.99 -13.20 5.10
C PRO A 70 11.56 -14.59 4.80
N HIS A 71 11.84 -15.38 5.85
CA HIS A 71 12.35 -16.75 5.67
C HIS A 71 11.32 -17.68 5.07
N LEU A 72 10.05 -17.55 5.46
CA LEU A 72 8.95 -18.32 4.91
C LEU A 72 8.71 -17.95 3.44
N ASP A 73 8.73 -16.67 3.12
CA ASP A 73 8.54 -16.17 1.75
C ASP A 73 9.62 -16.71 0.80
N ASP A 74 10.89 -16.59 1.21
CA ASP A 74 12.03 -17.15 0.48
C ASP A 74 11.96 -18.68 0.34
N PHE A 75 11.51 -19.37 1.39
CA PHE A 75 11.34 -20.83 1.37
C PHE A 75 10.23 -21.25 0.41
N MET A 76 9.09 -20.56 0.42
CA MET A 76 7.97 -20.81 -0.49
C MET A 76 8.38 -20.55 -1.94
N ALA A 77 9.10 -19.47 -2.21
CA ALA A 77 9.65 -19.21 -3.53
C ALA A 77 10.64 -20.29 -3.98
N ALA A 78 11.43 -20.84 -3.06
CA ALA A 78 12.30 -21.99 -3.35
C ALA A 78 11.48 -23.25 -3.69
N LEU A 79 10.50 -23.58 -2.85
CA LEU A 79 9.69 -24.78 -2.97
C LEU A 79 8.92 -24.82 -4.28
N PHE A 80 8.39 -23.69 -4.74
CA PHE A 80 7.63 -23.62 -5.99
C PHE A 80 8.46 -23.21 -7.20
N ASN A 81 9.79 -23.08 -7.06
CA ASN A 81 10.70 -22.61 -8.12
C ASN A 81 10.33 -21.22 -8.67
N LEU A 82 9.88 -20.31 -7.80
CA LEU A 82 9.40 -18.95 -8.11
C LEU A 82 10.40 -17.84 -7.72
N ARG A 83 11.65 -18.19 -7.40
CA ARG A 83 12.65 -17.19 -6.92
C ARG A 83 12.87 -16.07 -7.93
N GLY A 84 12.93 -16.38 -9.23
CA GLY A 84 13.15 -15.38 -10.27
C GLY A 84 11.98 -14.41 -10.44
N GLU A 85 10.76 -14.95 -10.41
CA GLU A 85 9.50 -14.20 -10.49
C GLU A 85 9.34 -13.29 -9.26
N MET A 86 9.63 -13.84 -8.07
CA MET A 86 9.58 -13.09 -6.82
C MET A 86 10.62 -11.95 -6.81
N GLN A 87 11.86 -12.21 -7.22
CA GLN A 87 12.90 -11.18 -7.32
C GLN A 87 12.51 -10.09 -8.35
N THR A 88 11.90 -10.49 -9.47
CA THR A 88 11.38 -9.56 -10.48
C THR A 88 10.28 -8.67 -9.89
N LEU A 89 9.34 -9.26 -9.13
CA LEU A 89 8.28 -8.52 -8.48
C LEU A 89 8.81 -7.55 -7.41
N ALA A 90 9.72 -8.02 -6.55
CA ALA A 90 10.38 -7.19 -5.53
C ALA A 90 11.12 -6.01 -6.17
N SER A 91 11.89 -6.26 -7.23
CA SER A 91 12.61 -5.20 -7.97
C SER A 91 11.67 -4.13 -8.54
N ARG A 92 10.47 -4.52 -8.99
CA ARG A 92 9.45 -3.57 -9.46
C ARG A 92 8.86 -2.73 -8.33
N GLN A 93 8.70 -3.31 -7.14
CA GLN A 93 8.24 -2.58 -5.95
C GLN A 93 9.32 -1.60 -5.46
N ASP A 94 10.56 -2.06 -5.34
CA ASP A 94 11.72 -1.25 -4.92
C ASP A 94 11.96 -0.06 -5.85
N ALA A 95 11.76 -0.26 -7.16
CA ALA A 95 11.87 0.81 -8.14
C ALA A 95 10.92 1.99 -7.86
N LEU A 96 9.78 1.74 -7.18
CA LEU A 96 8.76 2.72 -6.80
C LEU A 96 8.94 3.27 -5.38
N ALA A 97 9.82 2.71 -4.54
CA ALA A 97 10.05 3.16 -3.17
C ALA A 97 10.29 4.69 -3.02
N PRO A 98 11.00 5.38 -3.96
CA PRO A 98 11.15 6.82 -3.90
C PRO A 98 9.82 7.59 -3.92
N LEU A 99 8.79 7.10 -4.62
CA LEU A 99 7.47 7.75 -4.66
C LEU A 99 6.88 7.84 -3.26
N TRP A 100 6.89 6.75 -2.52
CA TRP A 100 6.24 6.66 -1.21
C TRP A 100 7.02 7.42 -0.15
N ALA A 101 8.36 7.34 -0.20
CA ALA A 101 9.23 8.17 0.63
C ALA A 101 8.99 9.67 0.37
N CYS A 102 8.97 10.11 -0.89
CA CYS A 102 8.71 11.50 -1.27
C CYS A 102 7.29 11.93 -0.88
N LYS A 103 6.28 11.10 -1.14
CA LYS A 103 4.88 11.38 -0.76
C LYS A 103 4.77 11.66 0.73
N ARG A 104 5.39 10.81 1.56
CA ARG A 104 5.33 10.91 3.02
C ARG A 104 6.19 12.05 3.59
N LEU A 105 7.47 12.10 3.21
CA LEU A 105 8.45 12.99 3.83
C LEU A 105 8.41 14.40 3.25
N PHE A 106 8.10 14.53 1.95
CA PHE A 106 8.10 15.81 1.26
C PHE A 106 6.70 16.33 1.00
N VAL A 107 5.86 15.59 0.26
CA VAL A 107 4.55 16.11 -0.17
C VAL A 107 3.64 16.36 1.03
N GLN A 108 3.40 15.35 1.87
CA GLN A 108 2.49 15.46 3.01
C GLN A 108 3.02 16.34 4.15
N ARG A 109 4.32 16.26 4.45
CA ARG A 109 4.89 16.94 5.63
C ARG A 109 5.35 18.37 5.35
N ARG A 110 5.78 18.67 4.11
CA ARG A 110 6.36 19.96 3.70
C ARG A 110 5.51 20.67 2.65
N ALA A 111 5.26 20.07 1.49
CA ALA A 111 4.57 20.73 0.38
C ALA A 111 3.13 21.12 0.72
N MET A 112 2.38 20.27 1.45
CA MET A 112 1.03 20.59 1.92
C MET A 112 0.91 21.90 2.73
N LYS A 113 2.03 22.40 3.26
CA LYS A 113 2.08 23.63 4.06
C LYS A 113 2.73 24.79 3.29
N ALA A 114 3.18 24.57 2.06
CA ALA A 114 3.89 25.57 1.27
C ALA A 114 2.95 26.63 0.67
N LEU A 115 1.68 26.28 0.44
CA LEU A 115 0.65 27.18 -0.08
C LEU A 115 -0.68 26.91 0.63
N ARG A 116 -1.53 27.94 0.73
CA ARG A 116 -2.96 27.77 1.02
C ARG A 116 -3.71 27.38 -0.26
N ALA A 117 -4.94 26.88 -0.12
CA ALA A 117 -5.72 26.38 -1.26
C ALA A 117 -6.05 27.46 -2.30
N ASP A 118 -6.40 28.66 -1.85
CA ASP A 118 -6.64 29.83 -2.68
C ASP A 118 -5.37 30.32 -3.38
N GLU A 119 -4.22 30.28 -2.70
CA GLU A 119 -2.91 30.60 -3.29
C GLU A 119 -2.51 29.59 -4.35
N ALA A 120 -2.71 28.30 -4.09
CA ALA A 120 -2.42 27.24 -5.03
C ALA A 120 -3.22 27.40 -6.33
N GLU A 121 -4.48 27.85 -6.26
CA GLU A 121 -5.29 28.10 -7.46
C GLU A 121 -4.76 29.27 -8.30
N ALA A 122 -4.17 30.29 -7.65
CA ALA A 122 -3.62 31.47 -8.31
C ALA A 122 -2.19 31.29 -8.85
N VAL A 123 -1.51 30.20 -8.47
CA VAL A 123 -0.14 29.92 -8.91
C VAL A 123 -0.11 29.43 -10.35
N ASP A 124 0.81 30.00 -11.15
CA ASP A 124 1.15 29.49 -12.47
C ASP A 124 1.97 28.19 -12.35
N GLY A 125 1.26 27.06 -12.31
CA GLY A 125 1.87 25.74 -12.25
C GLY A 125 2.68 25.36 -13.50
N GLU A 126 2.37 25.93 -14.66
CA GLU A 126 3.13 25.68 -15.89
C GLU A 126 4.47 26.42 -15.87
N ALA A 127 4.54 27.61 -15.28
CA ALA A 127 5.82 28.26 -14.99
C ALA A 127 6.66 27.43 -14.01
N LEU A 128 6.07 26.96 -12.91
CA LEU A 128 6.78 26.09 -11.95
C LEU A 128 7.25 24.78 -12.60
N ALA A 129 6.44 24.18 -13.48
CA ALA A 129 6.82 22.98 -14.23
C ALA A 129 8.02 23.25 -15.15
N ARG A 130 8.02 24.37 -15.87
CA ARG A 130 9.15 24.78 -16.74
C ARG A 130 10.43 24.99 -15.95
N ASP A 131 10.34 25.67 -14.80
CA ASP A 131 11.50 25.89 -13.92
C ASP A 131 12.03 24.54 -13.40
N LEU A 132 11.14 23.62 -12.99
CA LEU A 132 11.53 22.27 -12.56
C LEU A 132 12.17 21.46 -13.69
N SER A 133 11.73 21.63 -14.94
CA SER A 133 12.34 20.93 -16.07
C SER A 133 13.81 21.32 -16.29
N THR A 134 14.26 22.48 -15.81
CA THR A 134 15.70 22.84 -15.85
C THR A 134 16.54 21.98 -14.89
N LEU A 135 15.91 21.44 -13.84
CA LEU A 135 16.55 20.64 -12.80
C LEU A 135 16.33 19.12 -12.98
N LEU A 136 15.18 18.74 -13.53
CA LEU A 136 14.74 17.35 -13.69
C LEU A 136 14.95 16.82 -15.12
N GLY A 137 15.19 17.70 -16.09
CA GLY A 137 15.20 17.39 -17.51
C GLY A 137 13.89 17.78 -18.22
N PRO A 138 13.87 17.77 -19.57
CA PRO A 138 12.75 18.31 -20.36
C PRO A 138 11.47 17.48 -20.26
N SER A 139 11.58 16.20 -19.92
CA SER A 139 10.46 15.29 -19.67
C SER A 139 10.74 14.55 -18.37
N TRP A 140 9.83 14.70 -17.41
CA TRP A 140 9.92 14.07 -16.10
C TRP A 140 8.54 13.62 -15.65
N ASP A 141 8.50 12.49 -14.96
CA ASP A 141 7.31 11.91 -14.34
C ASP A 141 7.39 12.03 -12.81
N GLU A 142 6.36 11.54 -12.11
CA GLU A 142 6.32 11.57 -10.65
C GLU A 142 7.51 10.83 -10.02
N LEU A 143 7.99 9.74 -10.64
CA LEU A 143 9.11 8.95 -10.13
C LEU A 143 10.43 9.70 -10.26
N THR A 144 10.65 10.40 -11.37
CA THR A 144 11.80 11.29 -11.60
C THR A 144 11.80 12.43 -10.58
N PHE A 145 10.65 13.08 -10.40
CA PHE A 145 10.46 14.11 -9.38
C PHE A 145 10.79 13.56 -7.99
N ALA A 146 10.21 12.42 -7.62
CA ALA A 146 10.40 11.82 -6.30
C ALA A 146 11.86 11.45 -6.03
N ARG A 147 12.53 10.77 -6.97
CA ARG A 147 13.96 10.43 -6.84
C ARG A 147 14.81 11.66 -6.64
N GLN A 148 14.60 12.70 -7.44
CA GLN A 148 15.42 13.90 -7.35
C GLN A 148 15.16 14.69 -6.05
N VAL A 149 13.90 14.80 -5.63
CA VAL A 149 13.54 15.43 -4.35
C VAL A 149 14.15 14.68 -3.17
N MET A 150 14.13 13.35 -3.18
CA MET A 150 14.77 12.56 -2.12
C MET A 150 16.29 12.83 -2.07
N ARG A 151 16.97 12.90 -3.23
CA ARG A 151 18.40 13.27 -3.28
C ARG A 151 18.68 14.68 -2.78
N TRP A 152 17.79 15.64 -3.05
CA TRP A 152 17.92 17.00 -2.52
C TRP A 152 17.71 17.05 -1.00
N LEU A 153 16.87 16.18 -0.45
CA LEU A 153 16.68 16.08 1.00
C LEU A 153 17.92 15.52 1.73
N ASP A 154 18.73 14.69 1.06
CA ASP A 154 19.98 14.18 1.65
C ASP A 154 21.02 15.29 1.91
N ASP A 155 20.93 16.42 1.20
CA ASP A 155 21.75 17.62 1.40
C ASP A 155 20.89 18.89 1.29
N GLU A 156 20.00 19.09 2.27
CA GLU A 156 19.11 20.25 2.30
C GLU A 156 19.83 21.61 2.22
N PRO A 157 20.97 21.84 2.92
CA PRO A 157 21.68 23.12 2.86
C PRO A 157 22.09 23.50 1.43
N ALA A 158 22.54 22.53 0.63
CA ALA A 158 22.92 22.79 -0.76
C ALA A 158 21.72 22.95 -1.71
N ASN A 159 20.56 22.39 -1.36
CA ASN A 159 19.42 22.24 -2.27
C ASN A 159 18.17 23.06 -1.90
N GLY A 160 18.28 24.01 -0.97
CA GLY A 160 17.14 24.77 -0.44
C GLY A 160 16.27 25.46 -1.50
N ALA A 161 16.86 26.03 -2.55
CA ALA A 161 16.12 26.67 -3.64
C ALA A 161 15.31 25.65 -4.47
N ALA A 162 15.93 24.51 -4.82
CA ALA A 162 15.27 23.44 -5.56
C ALA A 162 14.13 22.81 -4.74
N LEU A 163 14.36 22.56 -3.45
CA LEU A 163 13.33 22.06 -2.53
C LEU A 163 12.17 23.05 -2.36
N THR A 164 12.44 24.36 -2.34
CA THR A 164 11.39 25.39 -2.27
C THR A 164 10.55 25.41 -3.54
N LEU A 165 11.19 25.36 -4.71
CA LEU A 165 10.50 25.27 -6.00
C LEU A 165 9.63 24.00 -6.09
N ALA A 166 10.20 22.85 -5.77
CA ALA A 166 9.51 21.57 -5.77
C ALA A 166 8.33 21.54 -4.78
N ALA A 167 8.47 22.17 -3.60
CA ALA A 167 7.41 22.23 -2.61
C ALA A 167 6.23 23.08 -3.10
N ARG A 168 6.50 24.23 -3.75
CA ARG A 168 5.45 25.07 -4.36
C ARG A 168 4.73 24.33 -5.50
N TYR A 169 5.48 23.64 -6.36
CA TYR A 169 4.88 22.83 -7.42
C TYR A 169 4.01 21.70 -6.87
N ALA A 170 4.53 20.94 -5.90
CA ALA A 170 3.79 19.84 -5.28
C ALA A 170 2.52 20.33 -4.55
N ALA A 171 2.57 21.50 -3.92
CA ALA A 171 1.41 22.14 -3.30
C ALA A 171 0.35 22.54 -4.36
N TRP A 172 0.79 23.15 -5.47
CA TRP A 172 -0.07 23.46 -6.61
C TRP A 172 -0.71 22.19 -7.19
N ALA A 173 0.07 21.15 -7.43
CA ALA A 173 -0.38 19.86 -7.98
C ALA A 173 -1.43 19.20 -7.08
N LEU A 174 -1.25 19.28 -5.76
CA LEU A 174 -2.13 18.67 -4.77
C LEU A 174 -3.45 19.45 -4.56
N MET A 175 -3.40 20.78 -4.65
CA MET A 175 -4.48 21.64 -4.13
C MET A 175 -5.28 22.35 -5.22
N SER A 176 -4.65 22.73 -6.33
CA SER A 176 -5.32 23.46 -7.41
C SER A 176 -6.17 22.56 -8.30
N SER A 177 -7.19 23.13 -8.94
CA SER A 177 -8.02 22.41 -9.92
C SER A 177 -7.20 21.91 -11.12
N ALA A 178 -6.33 22.77 -11.66
CA ALA A 178 -5.47 22.45 -12.80
C ALA A 178 -4.42 21.37 -12.44
N GLY A 179 -3.79 21.49 -11.28
CA GLY A 179 -2.80 20.54 -10.78
C GLY A 179 -3.40 19.15 -10.56
N ARG A 180 -4.57 19.08 -9.90
CA ARG A 180 -5.29 17.81 -9.67
C ARG A 180 -5.70 17.14 -10.97
N LYS A 181 -6.14 17.93 -11.96
CA LYS A 181 -6.48 17.41 -13.29
C LYS A 181 -5.23 16.87 -14.00
N ARG A 182 -4.10 17.59 -13.92
CA ARG A 182 -2.84 17.17 -14.54
C ARG A 182 -2.29 15.86 -13.97
N HIS A 183 -2.41 15.68 -12.66
CA HIS A 183 -1.90 14.51 -11.94
C HIS A 183 -2.99 13.53 -11.50
N GLN A 184 -4.15 13.53 -12.19
CA GLN A 184 -5.30 12.71 -11.81
C GLN A 184 -4.99 11.21 -11.84
N ASP A 185 -4.09 10.79 -12.74
CA ASP A 185 -3.69 9.39 -12.94
C ASP A 185 -2.48 8.98 -12.09
N GLY A 186 -1.78 9.95 -11.49
CA GLY A 186 -0.61 9.73 -10.63
C GLY A 186 -0.97 9.39 -9.19
N HIS A 187 0.03 9.17 -8.34
CA HIS A 187 -0.16 8.84 -6.91
C HIS A 187 0.55 9.82 -5.98
N LEU A 188 1.62 10.47 -6.44
CA LEU A 188 2.49 11.30 -5.60
C LEU A 188 1.77 12.53 -5.06
N PHE A 189 1.02 13.22 -5.92
CA PHE A 189 0.34 14.48 -5.59
C PHE A 189 -1.11 14.28 -5.14
N LYS A 190 -1.35 13.23 -4.34
CA LYS A 190 -2.66 12.93 -3.73
C LYS A 190 -2.55 12.89 -2.21
N ALA A 191 -3.60 13.35 -1.54
CA ALA A 191 -3.73 13.23 -0.09
C ALA A 191 -5.06 12.56 0.25
N PRO A 192 -5.09 11.67 1.26
CA PRO A 192 -6.34 11.12 1.78
C PRO A 192 -7.27 12.25 2.21
N ALA A 193 -8.50 12.26 1.69
CA ALA A 193 -9.52 13.19 2.11
C ALA A 193 -10.10 12.78 3.48
N LYS A 194 -10.62 13.74 4.23
CA LYS A 194 -11.45 13.40 5.39
C LYS A 194 -12.71 12.70 4.87
N HIS A 195 -13.04 11.57 5.48
CA HIS A 195 -14.27 10.86 5.17
C HIS A 195 -15.47 11.67 5.66
N ASP A 196 -16.36 12.07 4.74
CA ASP A 196 -17.66 12.64 5.04
C ASP A 196 -18.75 11.61 4.69
N PRO A 197 -19.45 11.01 5.68
CA PRO A 197 -20.49 10.03 5.40
C PRO A 197 -21.70 10.60 4.65
N LEU A 198 -21.85 11.93 4.59
CA LEU A 198 -22.92 12.61 3.86
C LEU A 198 -22.52 12.98 2.43
N GLN A 199 -21.26 12.76 2.05
CA GLN A 199 -20.81 12.89 0.67
C GLN A 199 -21.29 11.68 -0.15
N LEU A 200 -22.61 11.65 -0.40
CA LEU A 200 -23.26 10.59 -1.18
C LEU A 200 -22.77 10.58 -2.63
N VAL A 201 -22.97 9.45 -3.31
CA VAL A 201 -22.62 9.34 -4.73
C VAL A 201 -23.43 10.38 -5.51
N GLY A 202 -22.73 11.30 -6.19
CA GLY A 202 -23.34 12.42 -6.90
C GLY A 202 -24.28 11.94 -8.01
N GLN A 203 -25.58 11.98 -7.73
CA GLN A 203 -26.66 11.59 -8.63
C GLN A 203 -27.36 12.83 -9.19
N ARG A 204 -27.78 12.76 -10.45
CA ARG A 204 -28.71 13.73 -11.05
C ARG A 204 -30.12 13.15 -11.05
N VAL A 205 -31.12 13.99 -10.85
CA VAL A 205 -32.52 13.61 -11.09
C VAL A 205 -32.82 13.85 -12.56
N VAL A 206 -33.27 12.82 -13.26
CA VAL A 206 -33.74 12.88 -14.64
C VAL A 206 -35.24 12.62 -14.64
N ALA A 207 -35.98 13.40 -15.42
CA ALA A 207 -37.42 13.23 -15.61
C ALA A 207 -37.69 12.88 -17.08
N GLU A 208 -38.14 11.65 -17.33
CA GLU A 208 -38.53 11.17 -18.66
C GLU A 208 -39.90 10.49 -18.57
N ASN A 209 -40.78 10.75 -19.53
CA ASN A 209 -42.13 10.16 -19.61
C ASN A 209 -42.97 10.32 -18.32
N GLY A 210 -42.79 11.42 -17.59
CA GLY A 210 -43.51 11.69 -16.34
C GLY A 210 -42.99 10.92 -15.11
N LEU A 211 -41.87 10.20 -15.24
CA LEU A 211 -41.20 9.51 -14.13
C LEU A 211 -39.88 10.19 -13.80
N SER A 212 -39.59 10.33 -12.50
CA SER A 212 -38.31 10.84 -12.00
C SER A 212 -37.45 9.68 -11.51
N PHE A 213 -36.21 9.60 -11.96
CA PHE A 213 -35.22 8.62 -11.50
C PHE A 213 -33.85 9.26 -11.31
N PHE A 214 -33.00 8.57 -10.55
CA PHE A 214 -31.60 8.96 -10.38
C PHE A 214 -30.75 8.40 -11.52
N ASP A 215 -29.86 9.24 -12.03
CA ASP A 215 -28.91 8.89 -13.09
C ASP A 215 -27.54 9.52 -12.78
N TYR A 216 -26.53 9.15 -13.56
CA TYR A 216 -25.18 9.72 -13.48
C TYR A 216 -24.85 10.51 -14.76
N PRO A 217 -23.88 11.44 -14.71
CA PRO A 217 -23.35 12.06 -15.93
C PRO A 217 -22.88 10.98 -16.93
N PRO A 218 -23.12 11.14 -18.25
CA PRO A 218 -22.78 10.14 -19.26
C PRO A 218 -21.34 9.64 -19.19
N GLU A 219 -20.38 10.51 -18.87
CA GLU A 219 -18.96 10.22 -18.70
C GLU A 219 -18.64 9.33 -17.48
N ARG A 220 -19.58 9.16 -16.55
CA ARG A 220 -19.45 8.27 -15.37
C ARG A 220 -20.29 7.00 -15.49
N LEU A 221 -21.14 6.90 -16.53
CA LEU A 221 -21.96 5.72 -16.76
C LEU A 221 -21.08 4.56 -17.26
N ARG A 222 -21.04 3.49 -16.47
CA ARG A 222 -20.41 2.22 -16.87
C ARG A 222 -21.50 1.24 -17.29
N ARG A 223 -21.47 0.81 -18.55
CA ARG A 223 -22.35 -0.26 -19.01
C ARG A 223 -21.83 -1.59 -18.47
N ARG A 224 -22.70 -2.32 -17.78
CA ARG A 224 -22.38 -3.67 -17.34
C ARG A 224 -22.54 -4.64 -18.50
N GLU A 225 -21.44 -5.14 -19.01
CA GLU A 225 -21.40 -6.20 -20.01
C GLU A 225 -20.99 -7.52 -19.34
N GLY A 226 -21.91 -8.49 -19.27
CA GLY A 226 -21.66 -9.78 -18.64
C GLY A 226 -21.56 -9.74 -17.11
N PHE A 227 -20.75 -10.64 -16.55
CA PHE A 227 -20.63 -10.85 -15.09
C PHE A 227 -19.23 -10.56 -14.54
N ALA A 228 -18.30 -10.08 -15.37
CA ALA A 228 -16.96 -9.67 -14.93
C ALA A 228 -17.01 -8.37 -14.11
N LEU A 229 -15.90 -8.06 -13.43
CA LEU A 229 -15.68 -6.74 -12.84
C LEU A 229 -15.72 -5.68 -13.94
N THR A 230 -16.36 -4.55 -13.66
CA THR A 230 -16.53 -3.44 -14.61
C THR A 230 -15.50 -2.33 -14.40
N ASP A 231 -14.58 -2.53 -13.46
CA ASP A 231 -13.42 -1.68 -13.22
C ASP A 231 -12.13 -2.47 -13.47
N PRO A 232 -11.06 -1.81 -13.95
CA PRO A 232 -9.78 -2.46 -14.22
C PRO A 232 -8.97 -2.75 -12.94
N GLY A 233 -9.49 -2.40 -11.74
CA GLY A 233 -8.74 -2.45 -10.49
C GLY A 233 -7.65 -1.39 -10.41
N CYS A 234 -6.68 -1.66 -9.54
CA CYS A 234 -5.53 -0.80 -9.29
C CYS A 234 -4.26 -1.44 -9.86
N ASP A 235 -3.33 -0.63 -10.35
CA ASP A 235 -2.02 -1.10 -10.79
C ASP A 235 -1.07 -1.32 -9.58
N LEU A 236 0.18 -1.71 -9.85
CA LEU A 236 1.15 -1.94 -8.78
C LEU A 236 1.41 -0.65 -7.97
N ALA A 237 1.50 0.49 -8.64
CA ALA A 237 1.78 1.75 -7.96
C ALA A 237 0.64 2.13 -7.03
N GLY A 238 -0.60 2.05 -7.49
CA GLY A 238 -1.74 2.37 -6.65
C GLY A 238 -2.01 1.33 -5.55
N ALA A 239 -1.72 0.05 -5.78
CA ALA A 239 -1.76 -0.95 -4.71
C ALA A 239 -0.75 -0.63 -3.60
N LEU A 240 0.48 -0.27 -3.99
CA LEU A 240 1.51 0.16 -3.04
C LEU A 240 1.14 1.48 -2.35
N ASP A 241 0.48 2.41 -3.04
CA ASP A 241 0.01 3.67 -2.43
C ASP A 241 -0.95 3.41 -1.26
N GLU A 242 -1.90 2.50 -1.44
CA GLU A 242 -2.84 2.08 -0.39
C GLU A 242 -2.13 1.34 0.76
N ILE A 243 -1.11 0.53 0.46
CA ILE A 243 -0.27 -0.11 1.50
C ILE A 243 0.48 0.95 2.32
N HIS A 244 1.08 1.94 1.65
CA HIS A 244 1.84 3.01 2.31
C HIS A 244 0.94 4.07 2.99
N TYR A 245 -0.36 4.06 2.72
CA TYR A 245 -1.33 4.85 3.50
C TYR A 245 -1.50 4.29 4.92
N CYS A 246 -1.31 2.98 5.12
CA CYS A 246 -1.32 2.39 6.45
C CYS A 246 -0.26 3.05 7.35
N ILE A 247 -0.68 3.49 8.54
CA ILE A 247 0.23 4.11 9.52
C ILE A 247 0.97 3.07 10.38
N LEU A 248 0.76 1.78 10.12
CA LEU A 248 1.39 0.64 10.80
C LEU A 248 1.34 0.77 12.33
N CYS A 249 0.19 1.15 12.89
CA CYS A 249 0.06 1.59 14.29
C CYS A 249 0.28 0.48 15.35
N HIS A 250 0.44 -0.79 14.94
CA HIS A 250 0.60 -1.91 15.84
C HIS A 250 1.87 -1.82 16.71
N HIS A 251 2.98 -1.32 16.15
CA HIS A 251 4.24 -1.17 16.91
C HIS A 251 4.11 -0.17 18.08
N GLN A 252 3.11 0.72 18.04
CA GLN A 252 2.80 1.69 19.10
C GLN A 252 1.73 1.17 20.07
N GLY A 253 1.30 -0.09 19.94
CA GLY A 253 0.20 -0.66 20.71
C GLY A 253 -1.18 -0.09 20.35
N LYS A 254 -1.31 0.60 19.22
CA LYS A 254 -2.54 1.28 18.77
C LYS A 254 -3.19 0.59 17.57
N ASP A 255 -3.14 -0.74 17.52
CA ASP A 255 -3.80 -1.54 16.49
C ASP A 255 -5.33 -1.47 16.64
N SER A 256 -5.93 -0.38 16.15
CA SER A 256 -7.37 -0.17 16.18
C SER A 256 -8.13 -1.04 15.18
N CYS A 257 -7.44 -1.56 14.16
CA CYS A 257 -8.03 -2.50 13.21
C CYS A 257 -8.35 -3.84 13.91
N SER A 258 -7.44 -4.32 14.75
CA SER A 258 -7.66 -5.51 15.56
C SER A 258 -8.48 -5.22 16.83
N LYS A 259 -8.06 -4.23 17.63
CA LYS A 259 -8.56 -4.02 19.01
C LYS A 259 -9.64 -2.96 19.16
N GLY A 260 -10.05 -2.34 18.05
CA GLY A 260 -11.02 -1.25 18.04
C GLY A 260 -10.44 0.12 18.36
N ALA A 261 -11.18 1.16 17.97
CA ALA A 261 -10.84 2.53 18.27
C ALA A 261 -11.42 2.92 19.64
N ARG A 262 -10.62 3.55 20.50
CA ARG A 262 -11.04 3.99 21.84
C ARG A 262 -11.49 5.44 21.83
N ASP A 263 -12.61 5.71 22.48
CA ASP A 263 -13.03 7.06 22.79
C ASP A 263 -12.27 7.58 24.01
N LYS A 264 -11.64 8.75 23.88
CA LYS A 264 -10.78 9.30 24.95
C LYS A 264 -11.57 9.78 26.16
N ALA A 265 -12.83 10.17 25.99
CA ALA A 265 -13.64 10.73 27.05
C ALA A 265 -14.28 9.63 27.92
N SER A 266 -14.85 8.61 27.29
CA SER A 266 -15.56 7.51 27.95
C SER A 266 -14.68 6.29 28.26
N GLY A 267 -13.54 6.14 27.59
CA GLY A 267 -12.70 4.93 27.65
C GLY A 267 -13.29 3.71 26.92
N GLY A 268 -14.54 3.83 26.44
CA GLY A 268 -15.23 2.82 25.65
C GLY A 268 -14.77 2.79 24.19
N PHE A 269 -15.45 1.97 23.37
CA PHE A 269 -15.25 2.01 21.93
C PHE A 269 -15.82 3.29 21.33
N ALA A 270 -15.05 3.92 20.45
CA ALA A 270 -15.50 5.06 19.67
C ALA A 270 -16.65 4.66 18.74
N LYS A 271 -17.51 5.62 18.43
CA LYS A 271 -18.53 5.48 17.39
C LYS A 271 -18.12 6.32 16.18
N ASN A 272 -18.33 5.80 14.99
CA ASN A 272 -18.15 6.59 13.77
C ASN A 272 -19.28 7.64 13.63
N ALA A 273 -19.21 8.45 12.57
CA ALA A 273 -20.19 9.49 12.30
C ALA A 273 -21.62 8.98 12.04
N LEU A 274 -21.81 7.67 11.81
CA LEU A 274 -23.12 7.01 11.68
C LEU A 274 -23.59 6.34 12.98
N GLY A 275 -22.84 6.49 14.08
CA GLY A 275 -23.15 5.88 15.38
C GLY A 275 -22.72 4.42 15.51
N THR A 276 -22.05 3.84 14.51
CA THR A 276 -21.56 2.46 14.54
C THR A 276 -20.34 2.33 15.46
N VAL A 277 -20.39 1.38 16.38
CA VAL A 277 -19.31 1.05 17.31
C VAL A 277 -18.08 0.53 16.55
N GLN A 278 -16.92 1.08 16.84
CA GLN A 278 -15.63 0.72 16.22
C GLN A 278 -14.89 -0.30 17.11
N ALA A 279 -15.43 -1.51 17.20
CA ALA A 279 -14.94 -2.56 18.11
C ALA A 279 -13.67 -3.30 17.62
N GLY A 280 -13.26 -3.09 16.36
CA GLY A 280 -12.13 -3.79 15.75
C GLY A 280 -12.56 -5.07 15.02
N CYS A 281 -11.61 -5.97 14.81
CA CYS A 281 -11.85 -7.23 14.12
C CYS A 281 -12.70 -8.15 15.01
N PRO A 282 -13.86 -8.64 14.55
CA PRO A 282 -14.70 -9.55 15.34
C PRO A 282 -14.03 -10.92 15.59
N LEU A 283 -13.00 -11.26 14.82
CA LEU A 283 -12.20 -12.48 15.00
C LEU A 283 -10.94 -12.25 15.84
N GLU A 284 -10.72 -11.01 16.31
CA GLU A 284 -9.51 -10.60 17.02
C GLU A 284 -8.23 -10.92 16.22
N GLU A 285 -8.33 -10.85 14.90
CA GLU A 285 -7.19 -11.01 14.00
C GLU A 285 -6.39 -9.71 13.93
N ARG A 286 -5.08 -9.86 13.72
CA ARG A 286 -4.17 -8.73 13.50
C ARG A 286 -4.20 -8.40 12.02
N ILE A 287 -4.80 -7.27 11.69
CA ILE A 287 -5.04 -6.82 10.31
C ILE A 287 -4.00 -5.76 9.88
N SER A 288 -2.98 -5.53 10.72
CA SER A 288 -2.06 -4.39 10.60
C SER A 288 -0.61 -4.79 10.39
#